data_AF-A0A3M9N330-F1
#
_entry.id   AF-A0A3M9N330-F1
#
_cell.length_a   1.000
_cell.length_b   1.000
_cell.length_c   1.000
_cell.angle_alpha   90.00
_cell.angle_beta   90.00
_cell.angle_gamma   90.00
#
_symmetry.space_group_name_H-M   'P 1'
#
loop_
_entity.id
_entity.type
_entity.pdbx_description
1 polymer ?
#
loop_
_entity_poly.entity_id
_entity_poly.type
_entity_poly.pdbx_seq_one_letter_code
_entity_poly.pdbx_strand_id
1 'polypeptide(L)' 'MEPIIIYPKNPRQYSVIKALLEEMKVKFKAPAQEKDETLMTKEQFYAKIDRAAKQAEAGKKIKLTPELEKELFGGVL' A
#
# COMPACT_ATOMS: atom_id res chain seq x y z
N MET A 1 -14.19 -34.36 6.66
CA MET A 1 -14.34 -33.25 7.63
C MET A 1 -14.64 -31.99 6.86
N GLU A 2 -15.56 -31.18 7.35
CA GLU A 2 -15.95 -29.92 6.71
C GLU A 2 -15.02 -28.78 7.16
N PRO A 3 -14.70 -27.82 6.28
CA PRO A 3 -13.89 -26.67 6.65
C PRO A 3 -14.64 -25.72 7.59
N ILE A 4 -13.95 -25.16 8.57
CA ILE A 4 -14.49 -24.10 9.43
C ILE A 4 -14.09 -22.74 8.85
N ILE A 5 -15.04 -21.83 8.73
CA ILE A 5 -14.81 -20.43 8.33
C ILE A 5 -15.02 -19.53 9.55
N ILE A 6 -14.02 -18.72 9.88
CA ILE A 6 -14.04 -17.84 11.06
C ILE A 6 -14.02 -16.39 10.59
N TYR A 7 -14.94 -15.58 11.12
CA TYR A 7 -15.04 -14.13 10.84
C TYR A 7 -14.77 -13.33 12.13
N PRO A 8 -13.53 -12.87 12.36
CA PRO A 8 -13.22 -12.03 13.52
C PRO A 8 -13.95 -10.69 13.43
N LYS A 9 -14.52 -10.20 14.53
CA LYS A 9 -15.29 -8.94 14.56
C LYS A 9 -14.40 -7.70 14.64
N ASN A 10 -13.12 -7.86 14.96
CA ASN A 10 -12.17 -6.74 15.08
C ASN A 10 -10.71 -7.21 14.89
N PRO A 11 -9.76 -6.28 14.68
CA PRO A 11 -8.35 -6.60 14.45
C PRO A 11 -7.69 -7.39 15.59
N ARG A 12 -8.07 -7.13 16.85
CA ARG A 12 -7.53 -7.85 18.01
C ARG A 12 -7.91 -9.32 17.98
N GLN A 13 -9.17 -9.64 17.66
CA GLN A 13 -9.63 -11.02 17.51
C GLN A 13 -8.91 -11.73 16.36
N TYR A 14 -8.71 -11.05 15.23
CA TYR A 14 -7.97 -11.62 14.09
C TYR A 14 -6.54 -12.01 14.50
N SER A 15 -5.81 -11.11 15.15
CA SER A 15 -4.43 -11.38 15.57
C SER A 15 -4.32 -12.55 16.55
N VAL A 16 -5.24 -12.65 17.52
CA VAL A 16 -5.27 -13.75 18.50
C VAL A 16 -5.56 -15.09 17.82
N ILE A 17 -6.56 -15.14 16.95
CA ILE A 17 -6.94 -16.37 16.24
C ILE A 17 -5.82 -16.82 15.31
N LYS A 18 -5.19 -15.89 14.60
CA LYS A 18 -4.04 -16.20 13.73
C LYS A 18 -2.88 -16.80 14.52
N ALA A 19 -2.47 -16.17 15.62
CA ALA A 19 -1.37 -16.67 16.46
C ALA A 19 -1.66 -18.08 17.02
N LEU A 20 -2.90 -18.34 17.45
CA LEU A 20 -3.31 -19.65 17.93
C LEU A 20 -3.20 -20.72 16.82
N LEU A 21 -3.69 -20.43 15.62
CA LEU A 21 -3.65 -21.38 14.50
C LEU A 21 -2.21 -21.68 14.04
N GLU A 22 -1.32 -20.68 14.11
CA GLU A 22 0.11 -20.84 13.85
C GLU A 22 0.79 -21.72 14.91
N GLU A 23 0.52 -21.49 16.20
CA GLU A 23 1.06 -22.29 17.31
C GLU A 23 0.63 -23.76 17.22
N MET A 24 -0.64 -23.98 16.86
CA MET A 24 -1.18 -25.33 16.64
C MET A 24 -0.65 -26.01 15.36
N LYS A 25 0.15 -25.31 14.54
CA LYS A 25 0.66 -25.79 13.25
C LYS A 25 -0.45 -26.27 12.30
N VAL A 26 -1.63 -25.66 12.41
CA VAL A 26 -2.79 -25.97 11.56
C VAL A 26 -2.62 -25.26 10.22
N LYS A 27 -2.96 -25.94 9.12
CA LYS A 27 -3.01 -25.29 7.80
C LYS A 27 -4.27 -24.43 7.71
N PHE A 28 -4.11 -23.12 7.61
CA PHE A 28 -5.20 -22.17 7.41
C PHE A 28 -4.93 -21.23 6.23
N LYS A 29 -6.00 -20.67 5.67
CA LYS A 29 -5.94 -19.60 4.66
C LYS A 29 -6.41 -18.32 5.33
N ALA A 30 -5.57 -17.30 5.33
CA ALA A 30 -5.95 -15.93 5.65
C ALA A 30 -6.03 -15.13 4.35
N PRO A 31 -7.01 -14.21 4.19
CA PRO A 31 -6.97 -13.27 3.08
C PRO A 31 -5.63 -12.54 3.13
N ALA A 32 -4.96 -12.46 1.97
CA ALA A 32 -3.73 -11.72 1.86
C ALA A 32 -4.00 -10.29 2.34
N GLN A 33 -3.21 -9.81 3.30
CA GLN A 33 -3.11 -8.38 3.54
C GLN A 33 -2.67 -7.81 2.20
N GLU A 34 -3.54 -7.06 1.51
CA GLU A 34 -3.11 -6.25 0.38
C GLU A 34 -1.98 -5.39 0.92
N LYS A 35 -0.75 -5.74 0.55
CA LYS A 35 0.38 -4.89 0.83
C LYS A 35 0.07 -3.64 0.03
N ASP A 36 -0.11 -2.53 0.73
CA ASP A 36 -0.23 -1.25 0.08
C ASP A 36 1.07 -1.00 -0.69
N GLU A 37 1.04 -1.30 -1.99
CA GLU A 37 2.18 -1.17 -2.90
C GLU A 37 2.59 0.31 -3.09
N THR A 38 1.81 1.25 -2.56
CA THR A 38 2.14 2.68 -2.56
C THR A 38 3.11 3.07 -1.44
N LEU A 39 3.32 2.20 -0.45
CA LEU A 39 4.23 2.46 0.66
C LEU A 39 5.69 2.32 0.21
N MET A 40 6.40 3.44 0.14
CA MET A 40 7.85 3.49 -0.07
C MET A 40 8.59 3.66 1.27
N THR A 41 9.82 3.16 1.36
CA THR A 41 10.67 3.42 2.53
C THR A 41 11.06 4.89 2.61
N LYS A 42 11.50 5.33 3.80
CA LYS A 42 11.98 6.71 4.01
C LYS A 42 13.12 7.05 3.06
N GLU A 43 14.05 6.14 2.82
CA GLU A 43 15.16 6.34 1.90
C GLU A 43 14.67 6.50 0.45
N GLN A 44 13.70 5.67 0.04
CA GLN A 44 13.10 5.75 -1.31
C GLN A 44 12.36 7.07 -1.53
N PHE A 45 11.71 7.59 -0.49
CA PHE A 45 11.03 8.88 -0.52
C PHE A 45 12.03 10.04 -0.76
N TYR A 46 13.10 10.12 0.03
CA TYR A 46 14.11 11.17 -0.15
C TYR A 46 14.86 11.04 -1.48
N ALA A 47 15.18 9.81 -1.91
CA ALA A 47 15.77 9.58 -3.23
C ALA A 47 14.87 10.08 -4.38
N LYS A 48 13.55 9.99 -4.24
CA LYS A 48 12.60 10.52 -5.22
C LYS A 48 12.61 12.05 -5.25
N ILE A 49 12.67 12.70 -4.08
CA ILE A 49 12.79 14.17 -3.97
C ILE A 49 14.07 14.66 -4.63
N ASP A 50 15.21 14.06 -4.31
CA ASP A 50 16.51 14.47 -4.87
C ASP A 50 16.54 14.32 -6.39
N ARG A 51 15.96 13.24 -6.92
CA ARG A 51 15.83 13.03 -8.37
C ARG A 51 14.96 14.11 -9.00
N ALA A 52 13.84 14.47 -8.38
CA ALA A 52 12.96 15.53 -8.87
C ALA A 52 13.65 16.90 -8.87
N ALA A 53 14.39 17.22 -7.81
CA ALA A 53 15.18 18.45 -7.73
C ALA A 53 16.22 18.55 -8.87
N LYS A 54 16.99 17.47 -9.09
CA LYS A 54 17.96 17.41 -10.20
C LYS A 54 17.31 17.51 -11.59
N GLN A 55 16.14 16.91 -11.78
CA GLN A 55 15.38 17.03 -13.03
C GLN A 55 14.90 18.46 -13.27
N ALA A 56 14.46 19.14 -12.21
CA ALA A 56 14.04 20.53 -12.26
C ALA A 56 15.21 21.47 -12.60
N GLU A 57 16.40 21.24 -12.01
CA GLU A 57 17.64 21.98 -12.34
C GLU A 57 18.08 21.74 -13.78
N ALA A 58 17.96 20.51 -14.27
CA ALA A 58 18.28 20.13 -15.65
C ALA A 58 17.22 20.59 -16.69
N GLY A 59 16.23 21.39 -16.28
CA GLY A 59 15.18 21.90 -17.16
C GLY A 59 14.14 20.85 -17.62
N LYS A 60 14.20 19.62 -17.12
CA LYS A 60 13.24 18.54 -17.40
C LYS A 60 12.01 18.69 -16.51
N LYS A 61 11.31 19.82 -16.66
CA LYS A 61 10.06 20.11 -15.94
C LYS A 61 8.88 19.77 -16.84
N ILE A 62 7.89 19.07 -16.30
CA ILE A 62 6.61 18.90 -16.97
C ILE A 62 5.79 20.16 -16.71
N LYS A 63 5.35 20.83 -17.77
CA LYS A 63 4.39 21.92 -17.64
C LYS A 63 3.02 21.32 -17.33
N LEU A 64 2.40 21.76 -16.24
CA LEU A 64 1.05 21.36 -15.90
C LEU A 64 0.09 22.08 -16.85
N THR A 65 -0.29 21.42 -17.95
CA THR A 65 -1.32 21.92 -18.86
C THR A 65 -2.72 21.62 -18.29
N PRO A 66 -3.76 22.36 -18.67
CA PRO A 66 -5.13 22.10 -18.21
C PRO A 66 -5.62 20.67 -18.52
N GLU A 67 -5.17 20.11 -19.65
CA GLU A 67 -5.46 18.73 -20.05
C GLU A 67 -4.79 17.72 -19.11
N LEU A 68 -3.50 17.93 -18.81
CA LEU A 68 -2.74 17.09 -17.89
C LEU A 68 -3.23 17.23 -16.44
N GLU A 69 -3.64 18.43 -16.04
CA GLU A 69 -4.24 18.69 -14.74
C GLU A 69 -5.56 17.92 -14.57
N LYS A 70 -6.41 17.93 -15.59
CA LYS A 70 -7.66 17.18 -15.60
C LYS A 70 -7.44 15.66 -15.60
N GLU A 71 -6.42 15.19 -16.31
CA GLU A 71 -6.03 13.77 -16.33
C GLU A 71 -5.48 13.30 -14.98
N LEU A 72 -4.64 14.11 -14.33
CA LEU A 72 -3.97 13.73 -13.07
C LEU A 72 -4.86 13.93 -11.83
N PHE A 73 -5.70 14.97 -11.81
CA PHE A 73 -6.44 15.38 -10.61
C PHE A 73 -7.96 15.31 -10.77
N GLY A 74 -8.48 14.93 -11.95
CA GLY A 74 -9.90 14.68 -12.16
C GLY A 74 -10.84 15.86 -11.87
N GLY A 75 -10.31 17.09 -11.76
CA GLY A 75 -11.08 18.28 -11.36
C GLY A 75 -11.35 18.39 -9.85
N VAL A 76 -10.55 17.74 -9.00
CA VAL A 76 -10.68 17.73 -7.53
C VAL A 76 -9.87 18.86 -6.86
N LEU A 77 -9.20 19.73 -7.65
CA LEU A 77 -8.54 20.95 -7.17
C LEU A 77 -9.50 22.13 -7.10
#